data_AF-S5MIH8-F1
#
_entry.id   AF-S5MIH8-F1
#
_cell.length_a   1.000
_cell.length_b   1.000
_cell.length_c   1.000
_cell.angle_alpha   90.00
_cell.angle_beta   90.00
_cell.angle_gamma   90.00
#
_symmetry.space_group_name_H-M   'P 1'
#
loop_
_entity.id
_entity.type
_entity.pdbx_description
1 polymer ?
#
loop_
_entity_poly.entity_id
_entity_poly.type
_entity_poly.pdbx_seq_one_letter_code
_entity_poly.pdbx_strand_id
1 'polypeptide(L)'
;MKKILGLMGTLGTIVSSGSFVVACSDNTTEKVKTVEDLIAEYNNKNDRLDIILLENDKDDWTNYKETLFLYADLYAISYEIILLNPDWKPEEGKRFYVASKEELIELLNALKKQVTENPILPNGQNVSQEFTNYIDSLINKYE
;
A
#
# COMPACT_ATOMS: atom_id res chain seq x y z
N MET A 1 9.77 42.83 -46.06
CA MET A 1 10.64 41.84 -46.77
C MET A 1 11.33 41.01 -45.69
N LYS A 2 10.92 39.76 -45.43
CA LYS A 2 11.28 38.47 -46.06
C LYS A 2 12.78 38.09 -45.97
N LYS A 3 13.03 37.03 -45.17
CA LYS A 3 13.94 35.85 -45.30
C LYS A 3 14.85 35.68 -44.06
N ILE A 4 14.70 34.69 -43.17
CA ILE A 4 14.64 33.22 -43.25
C ILE A 4 16.04 32.53 -43.17
N LEU A 5 16.17 31.75 -42.08
CA LEU A 5 16.82 30.44 -41.86
C LEU A 5 18.26 30.27 -41.37
N GLY A 6 18.34 29.30 -40.44
CA GLY A 6 19.46 28.44 -40.04
C GLY A 6 19.39 28.18 -38.53
N LEU A 7 18.45 27.42 -37.95
CA LEU A 7 18.08 25.99 -38.03
C LEU A 7 19.22 24.98 -37.79
N MET A 8 19.00 24.14 -36.77
CA MET A 8 19.62 22.86 -36.36
C MET A 8 20.88 22.97 -35.49
N GLY A 9 21.03 22.26 -34.37
CA GLY A 9 20.25 21.21 -33.69
C GLY A 9 20.87 21.02 -32.28
N THR A 10 20.48 20.14 -31.36
CA THR A 10 19.55 19.00 -31.30
C THR A 10 19.30 18.73 -29.81
N LEU A 11 18.03 18.51 -29.46
CA LEU A 11 17.52 17.49 -28.51
C LEU A 11 18.44 17.00 -27.37
N GLY A 12 18.16 17.49 -26.17
CA GLY A 12 18.40 16.79 -24.89
C GLY A 12 17.07 16.66 -24.16
N THR A 13 16.45 15.49 -24.32
CA THR A 13 15.27 14.89 -23.69
C THR A 13 14.71 15.64 -22.47
N ILE A 14 13.53 16.26 -22.62
CA ILE A 14 12.69 16.62 -21.48
C ILE A 14 12.18 15.29 -20.90
N VAL A 15 12.47 15.07 -19.62
CA VAL A 15 11.95 13.96 -18.82
C VAL A 15 10.43 14.07 -18.85
N SER A 16 9.79 13.11 -19.51
CA SER A 16 8.34 12.99 -19.59
C SER A 16 7.80 12.67 -18.19
N SER A 17 7.52 13.69 -17.39
CA SER A 17 6.58 13.59 -16.28
C SER A 17 5.19 13.40 -16.88
N GLY A 18 4.88 12.16 -17.25
CA GLY A 18 3.57 11.75 -17.75
C GLY A 18 2.56 11.77 -16.61
N SER A 19 2.14 12.95 -16.18
CA SER A 19 0.91 13.11 -15.42
C SER A 19 -0.25 12.81 -16.38
N PHE A 20 -0.79 11.60 -16.31
CA PHE A 20 -2.07 11.30 -16.95
C PHE A 20 -3.17 12.01 -16.16
N VAL A 21 -3.61 13.16 -16.67
CA VAL A 21 -4.90 13.75 -16.27
C VAL A 21 -5.99 13.02 -17.04
N VAL A 22 -6.64 12.06 -16.40
CA VAL A 22 -7.94 11.54 -16.85
C VAL A 22 -8.97 12.59 -16.47
N ALA A 23 -9.35 13.44 -17.44
CA ALA A 23 -10.46 14.37 -17.29
C ALA A 23 -11.77 13.64 -17.61
N CYS A 24 -12.49 13.20 -16.58
CA CYS A 24 -13.92 12.93 -16.65
C CYS A 24 -14.59 13.37 -15.34
N SER A 25 -15.26 14.53 -15.42
CA SER A 25 -16.48 14.99 -14.74
C SER A 25 -16.81 14.49 -13.32
N ASP A 26 -16.83 15.47 -12.41
CA ASP A 26 -17.57 15.59 -11.15
C ASP A 26 -17.25 14.70 -9.93
N ASN A 27 -16.89 15.43 -8.87
CA ASN A 27 -16.72 15.11 -7.44
C ASN A 27 -15.48 14.32 -7.00
N THR A 28 -14.72 14.99 -6.13
CA THR A 28 -13.45 14.58 -5.50
C THR A 28 -12.33 14.28 -6.48
N THR A 29 -11.43 15.25 -6.68
CA THR A 29 -10.12 14.99 -7.27
C THR A 29 -9.35 14.10 -6.30
N GLU A 30 -9.55 12.78 -6.42
CA GLU A 30 -8.74 11.80 -5.71
C GLU A 30 -7.30 12.01 -6.18
N LYS A 31 -6.46 12.54 -5.29
CA LYS A 31 -5.06 12.79 -5.62
C LYS A 31 -4.43 11.43 -5.91
N VAL A 32 -4.08 11.18 -7.17
CA VAL A 32 -3.32 10.00 -7.56
C VAL A 32 -2.04 9.97 -6.71
N LYS A 33 -1.89 8.94 -5.88
CA LYS A 33 -0.71 8.80 -5.02
C LYS A 33 0.51 8.56 -5.89
N THR A 34 1.59 9.27 -5.58
CA THR A 34 2.91 9.04 -6.18
C THR A 34 3.61 7.85 -5.51
N VAL A 35 4.67 7.33 -6.14
CA VAL A 35 5.51 6.29 -5.53
C VAL A 35 6.08 6.78 -4.20
N GLU A 36 6.49 8.05 -4.13
CA GLU A 36 7.03 8.67 -2.93
C GLU A 36 5.97 8.79 -1.82
N ASP A 37 4.73 9.12 -2.17
CA ASP A 37 3.61 9.14 -1.20
C ASP A 37 3.38 7.74 -0.61
N LEU A 38 3.44 6.68 -1.44
CA LEU A 38 3.27 5.30 -1.01
C LEU A 38 4.42 4.80 -0.13
N ILE A 39 5.68 5.13 -0.49
CA ILE A 39 6.86 4.77 0.32
C ILE A 39 6.79 5.46 1.69
N ALA A 40 6.39 6.74 1.73
CA ALA A 40 6.22 7.46 2.99
C ALA A 40 5.12 6.84 3.87
N GLU A 41 3.99 6.44 3.27
CA GLU A 41 2.91 5.76 3.98
C GLU A 41 3.34 4.38 4.49
N TYR A 42 4.05 3.61 3.68
CA TYR A 42 4.62 2.31 4.06
C TYR A 42 5.52 2.46 5.29
N ASN A 43 6.47 3.40 5.25
CA ASN A 43 7.41 3.62 6.34
C ASN A 43 6.68 4.05 7.62
N ASN A 44 5.73 4.99 7.54
CA ASN A 44 4.96 5.45 8.69
C ASN A 44 4.19 4.31 9.37
N LYS A 45 3.47 3.50 8.58
CA LYS A 45 2.71 2.35 9.09
C LYS A 45 3.63 1.29 9.69
N ASN A 46 4.80 1.09 9.10
CA ASN A 46 5.77 0.13 9.61
C ASN A 46 6.37 0.61 10.96
N ASP A 47 6.68 1.91 11.08
CA ASP A 47 7.12 2.50 12.34
C ASP A 47 6.04 2.43 13.42
N ARG A 48 4.76 2.65 13.06
CA ARG A 48 3.63 2.47 13.99
C ARG A 48 3.53 1.03 14.48
N LEU A 49 3.69 0.07 13.57
CA LEU A 49 3.70 -1.35 13.92
C LEU A 49 4.87 -1.67 14.86
N ASP A 50 6.07 -1.16 14.58
CA ASP A 50 7.25 -1.35 15.45
C ASP A 50 6.99 -0.80 16.86
N ILE A 51 6.36 0.38 16.98
CA ILE A 51 5.96 0.97 18.27
C ILE A 51 5.00 0.04 19.01
N ILE A 52 3.93 -0.42 18.35
CA ILE A 52 2.93 -1.31 18.97
C ILE A 52 3.57 -2.61 19.47
N LEU A 53 4.47 -3.20 18.67
CA LEU A 53 5.16 -4.44 19.03
C LEU A 53 6.15 -4.25 20.19
N LEU A 54 6.72 -3.05 20.35
CA LEU A 54 7.62 -2.69 21.47
C LEU A 54 6.86 -2.42 22.77
N GLU A 55 5.65 -1.87 22.69
CA GLU A 55 4.81 -1.60 23.87
C GLU A 55 4.44 -2.90 24.63
N ASN A 56 4.46 -4.05 23.94
CA ASN A 56 4.37 -5.42 24.50
C ASN A 56 3.32 -5.60 25.61
N ASP A 57 2.17 -4.93 25.44
CA ASP A 57 0.99 -5.19 26.25
C ASP A 57 0.12 -6.21 25.52
N LYS A 58 0.24 -7.48 25.92
CA LYS A 58 -0.54 -8.58 25.36
C LYS A 58 -2.03 -8.49 25.69
N ASP A 59 -2.40 -7.60 26.61
CA ASP A 59 -3.76 -7.33 27.03
C ASP A 59 -4.30 -6.01 26.41
N ASP A 60 -3.51 -5.29 25.60
CA ASP A 60 -3.97 -4.13 24.83
C ASP A 60 -4.59 -4.55 23.49
N TRP A 61 -5.91 -4.71 23.52
CA TRP A 61 -6.73 -5.13 22.37
C TRP A 61 -6.79 -4.10 21.25
N THR A 62 -6.61 -2.81 21.57
CA THR A 62 -6.59 -1.75 20.56
C THR A 62 -5.38 -1.95 19.67
N ASN A 63 -4.23 -2.19 20.32
CA ASN A 63 -2.98 -2.51 19.67
C ASN A 63 -3.05 -3.83 18.87
N TYR A 64 -3.69 -4.88 19.40
CA TYR A 64 -3.90 -6.12 18.65
C TYR A 64 -4.73 -5.91 17.37
N LYS A 65 -5.87 -5.22 17.47
CA LYS A 65 -6.71 -4.92 16.31
C LYS A 65 -5.92 -4.10 15.29
N GLU A 66 -5.28 -3.01 15.72
CA GLU A 66 -4.50 -2.15 14.83
C GLU A 66 -3.38 -2.93 14.12
N THR A 67 -2.69 -3.83 14.82
CA THR A 67 -1.65 -4.70 14.26
C THR A 67 -2.17 -5.54 13.09
N LEU A 68 -3.37 -6.15 13.21
CA LEU A 68 -3.95 -6.95 12.13
C LEU A 68 -4.17 -6.13 10.86
N PHE A 69 -4.73 -4.93 10.99
CA PHE A 69 -4.96 -4.03 9.86
C PHE A 69 -3.64 -3.52 9.28
N LEU A 70 -2.66 -3.18 10.12
CA LEU A 70 -1.33 -2.75 9.67
C LEU A 70 -0.61 -3.84 8.86
N TYR A 71 -0.71 -5.12 9.23
CA TYR A 71 -0.14 -6.20 8.40
C TYR A 71 -0.75 -6.23 7.00
N ALA A 72 -2.07 -6.16 6.89
CA ALA A 72 -2.76 -6.17 5.61
C ALA A 72 -2.41 -4.94 4.76
N ASP A 73 -2.39 -3.75 5.38
CA ASP A 73 -2.02 -2.49 4.73
C ASP A 73 -0.61 -2.53 4.18
N LEU A 74 0.35 -3.00 4.99
CA LEU A 74 1.76 -3.03 4.61
C LEU A 74 2.00 -3.97 3.43
N TYR A 75 1.33 -5.12 3.37
CA TYR A 75 1.37 -5.99 2.19
C TYR A 75 0.79 -5.29 0.95
N ALA A 76 -0.41 -4.71 1.07
CA ALA A 76 -1.06 -4.03 -0.04
C ALA A 76 -0.25 -2.85 -0.58
N ILE A 77 0.24 -1.97 0.31
CA ILE A 77 1.05 -0.81 -0.08
C ILE A 77 2.37 -1.25 -0.71
N SER A 78 3.03 -2.29 -0.18
CA SER A 78 4.28 -2.80 -0.77
C SER A 78 4.07 -3.28 -2.21
N TYR A 79 2.93 -3.91 -2.48
CA TYR A 79 2.56 -4.33 -3.83
C TYR A 79 2.24 -3.14 -4.74
N GLU A 80 1.51 -2.14 -4.25
CA GLU A 80 1.26 -0.90 -5.01
C GLU A 80 2.56 -0.17 -5.38
N ILE A 81 3.53 -0.13 -4.48
CA ILE A 81 4.86 0.44 -4.78
C ILE A 81 5.53 -0.37 -5.89
N ILE A 82 5.48 -1.70 -5.84
CA ILE A 82 6.09 -2.57 -6.86
C ILE A 82 5.44 -2.43 -8.23
N LEU A 83 4.13 -2.23 -8.30
CA LEU A 83 3.44 -1.97 -9.56
C LEU A 83 3.94 -0.69 -10.25
N LEU A 84 4.35 0.32 -9.48
CA LEU A 84 4.81 1.60 -9.99
C LEU A 84 6.33 1.71 -10.08
N ASN A 85 7.06 0.95 -9.26
CA ASN A 85 8.52 0.93 -9.15
C ASN A 85 9.03 -0.50 -8.85
N PRO A 86 9.13 -1.36 -9.88
CA PRO A 86 9.45 -2.79 -9.70
C PRO A 86 10.81 -3.08 -9.03
N ASP A 87 11.75 -2.15 -9.13
CA ASP A 87 13.09 -2.28 -8.55
C ASP A 87 13.13 -1.87 -7.07
N TRP A 88 12.04 -1.30 -6.54
CA TRP A 88 11.97 -0.91 -5.15
C TRP A 88 12.14 -2.11 -4.22
N LYS A 89 12.87 -1.89 -3.13
CA LYS A 89 12.99 -2.81 -2.00
C LYS A 89 12.84 -2.00 -0.72
N PRO A 90 12.19 -2.56 0.30
CA PRO A 90 12.12 -1.90 1.59
C PRO A 90 13.50 -1.85 2.25
N GLU A 91 13.66 -0.92 3.20
CA GLU A 91 14.89 -0.81 3.98
C GLU A 91 15.17 -2.08 4.80
N GLU A 92 16.43 -2.32 5.12
CA GLU A 92 16.85 -3.50 5.89
C GLU A 92 16.09 -3.59 7.23
N GLY A 93 15.53 -4.76 7.53
CA GLY A 93 14.73 -5.00 8.73
C GLY A 93 13.22 -4.78 8.57
N LYS A 94 12.78 -4.12 7.49
CA LYS A 94 11.36 -3.98 7.15
C LYS A 94 10.89 -5.24 6.40
N ARG A 95 9.85 -5.90 6.94
CA ARG A 95 9.54 -7.32 6.63
C ARG A 95 8.43 -7.52 5.62
N PHE A 96 7.63 -6.48 5.35
CA PHE A 96 6.44 -6.58 4.53
C PHE A 96 6.78 -6.21 3.10
N TYR A 97 7.23 -7.20 2.34
CA TYR A 97 7.56 -7.07 0.92
C TYR A 97 6.72 -8.06 0.14
N VAL A 98 6.10 -7.60 -0.95
CA VAL A 98 5.27 -8.44 -1.81
C VAL A 98 5.71 -8.21 -3.26
N ALA A 99 6.20 -9.28 -3.90
CA ALA A 99 6.78 -9.22 -5.23
C ALA A 99 5.77 -9.41 -6.35
N SER A 100 4.61 -10.02 -6.07
CA SER A 100 3.58 -10.29 -7.08
C SER A 100 2.16 -10.23 -6.53
N LYS A 101 1.19 -10.18 -7.44
CA LYS A 101 -0.23 -10.25 -7.10
C LYS A 101 -0.54 -11.55 -6.36
N GLU A 102 -0.04 -12.67 -6.88
CA GLU A 102 -0.34 -14.00 -6.34
C GLU A 102 0.14 -14.12 -4.90
N GLU A 103 1.34 -13.59 -4.60
CA GLU A 103 1.88 -13.52 -3.24
C GLU A 103 1.01 -12.62 -2.35
N LEU A 104 0.55 -11.46 -2.84
CA LEU A 104 -0.36 -10.59 -2.09
C LEU A 104 -1.63 -11.34 -1.68
N ILE A 105 -2.29 -11.98 -2.64
CA ILE A 105 -3.55 -12.68 -2.41
C ILE A 105 -3.34 -13.87 -1.45
N GLU A 106 -2.22 -14.58 -1.55
CA GLU A 106 -1.88 -15.65 -0.60
C GLU A 106 -1.71 -15.12 0.84
N LEU A 107 -0.94 -14.04 1.02
CA LEU A 107 -0.71 -13.42 2.33
C LEU A 107 -1.99 -12.88 2.95
N LEU A 108 -2.84 -12.21 2.16
CA LEU A 108 -4.13 -11.71 2.61
C LEU A 108 -5.06 -12.85 3.03
N ASN A 109 -5.12 -13.94 2.25
CA ASN A 109 -5.91 -15.12 2.62
C ASN A 109 -5.37 -15.81 3.88
N ALA A 110 -4.05 -15.84 4.08
CA ALA A 110 -3.45 -16.38 5.29
C ALA A 110 -3.82 -15.56 6.54
N LEU A 111 -3.78 -14.22 6.45
CA LEU A 111 -4.24 -13.33 7.52
C LEU A 111 -5.73 -13.53 7.82
N LYS A 112 -6.56 -13.60 6.77
CA LYS A 112 -7.99 -13.88 6.89
C LYS A 112 -8.24 -15.19 7.64
N LYS A 113 -7.55 -16.26 7.21
CA LYS A 113 -7.66 -17.59 7.80
C LYS A 113 -7.31 -17.57 9.29
N GLN A 114 -6.18 -16.97 9.65
CA GLN A 114 -5.71 -16.88 11.04
C GLN A 114 -6.77 -16.26 11.96
N VAL A 115 -7.44 -15.21 11.51
CA VAL A 115 -8.49 -14.52 12.28
C VAL A 115 -9.79 -15.31 12.29
N THR A 116 -10.17 -15.97 11.19
CA THR A 116 -11.38 -16.81 11.16
C THR A 116 -11.27 -18.09 12.00
N GLU A 117 -10.07 -18.66 12.12
CA GLU A 117 -9.80 -19.84 12.96
C GLU A 117 -9.68 -19.47 14.45
N ASN A 118 -9.47 -18.18 14.75
CA ASN A 118 -9.43 -17.63 16.11
C ASN A 118 -10.40 -16.43 16.24
N PRO A 119 -11.72 -16.66 16.04
CA PRO A 119 -12.68 -15.59 15.80
C PRO A 119 -13.05 -14.78 17.05
N ILE A 120 -12.74 -15.32 18.24
CA ILE A 120 -13.10 -14.72 19.53
C ILE A 120 -11.85 -14.15 20.17
N LEU A 121 -11.82 -12.82 20.27
CA LEU A 121 -10.88 -12.13 21.14
C LEU A 121 -11.25 -12.38 22.61
N PRO A 122 -10.28 -12.43 23.54
CA PRO A 122 -10.58 -12.32 24.97
C PRO A 122 -11.40 -11.04 25.19
N ASN A 123 -12.63 -11.17 25.71
CA ASN A 123 -13.70 -10.14 25.84
C ASN A 123 -14.84 -10.17 24.80
N GLY A 124 -14.88 -11.14 23.87
CA GLY A 124 -16.07 -11.39 23.05
C GLY A 124 -16.35 -10.35 21.96
N GLN A 125 -15.41 -9.46 21.67
CA GLN A 125 -15.49 -8.54 20.53
C GLN A 125 -15.23 -9.28 19.22
N ASN A 126 -16.12 -9.05 18.25
CA ASN A 126 -16.07 -9.72 16.96
C ASN A 126 -15.27 -8.90 15.94
N VAL A 127 -13.95 -8.83 16.10
CA VAL A 127 -13.05 -8.19 15.11
C VAL A 127 -12.97 -9.01 13.83
N SER A 128 -13.39 -10.29 13.88
CA SER A 128 -13.33 -11.20 12.75
C SER A 128 -14.13 -10.71 11.55
N GLN A 129 -15.33 -10.14 11.71
CA GLN A 129 -16.14 -9.73 10.56
C GLN A 129 -15.64 -8.43 9.91
N GLU A 130 -15.29 -7.43 10.71
CA GLU A 130 -14.76 -6.16 10.19
C GLU A 130 -13.44 -6.38 9.45
N PHE A 131 -12.53 -7.16 10.05
CA PHE A 131 -11.25 -7.49 9.43
C PHE A 131 -11.41 -8.40 8.21
N THR A 132 -12.27 -9.41 8.25
CA THR A 132 -12.49 -10.28 7.08
C THR A 132 -13.11 -9.51 5.92
N ASN A 133 -14.06 -8.61 6.17
CA ASN A 133 -14.60 -7.70 5.16
C ASN A 133 -13.52 -6.79 4.57
N TYR A 134 -12.62 -6.29 5.43
CA TYR A 134 -11.48 -5.48 4.98
C TYR A 134 -10.55 -6.27 4.06
N ILE A 135 -10.16 -7.49 4.45
CA ILE A 135 -9.34 -8.36 3.61
C ILE A 135 -10.04 -8.68 2.29
N ASP A 136 -11.34 -8.98 2.31
CA ASP A 136 -12.11 -9.24 1.09
C ASP A 136 -12.15 -8.04 0.16
N SER A 137 -12.23 -6.83 0.72
CA SER A 137 -12.13 -5.59 -0.08
C SER A 137 -10.75 -5.42 -0.73
N LEU A 138 -9.67 -5.77 -0.03
CA LEU A 138 -8.33 -5.73 -0.58
C LEU A 138 -8.13 -6.79 -1.67
N ILE A 139 -8.57 -8.02 -1.44
CA ILE A 139 -8.51 -9.11 -2.44
C ILE A 139 -9.25 -8.69 -3.71
N ASN A 140 -10.50 -8.26 -3.59
CA ASN A 140 -11.33 -7.83 -4.73
C ASN A 140 -10.72 -6.63 -5.50
N LYS A 141 -9.93 -5.79 -4.84
CA LYS A 141 -9.24 -4.66 -5.49
C LYS A 141 -8.14 -5.13 -6.44
N TYR A 142 -7.51 -6.27 -6.15
CA TYR A 142 -6.34 -6.74 -6.90
C TYR A 142 -6.61 -7.94 -7.80
N GLU A 143 -7.67 -8.72 -7.58
CA GLU A 143 -8.09 -9.83 -8.47
C GLU A 143 -8.29 -9.40 -9.92
#